data_AF-A0A2M7F614-F1
#
_entry.id   AF-A0A2M7F614-F1
#
_cell.length_a   1.000
_cell.length_b   1.000
_cell.length_c   1.000
_cell.angle_alpha   90.00
_cell.angle_beta   90.00
_cell.angle_gamma   90.00
#
_symmetry.space_group_name_H-M   'P 1'
#
loop_
_entity.id
_entity.type
_entity.pdbx_description
1 polymer ?
#
loop_
_entity_poly.entity_id
_entity_poly.type
_entity_poly.pdbx_seq_one_letter_code
_entity_poly.pdbx_strand_id
1 'polypeptide(L)'
;MAEKKQKGGKVVSIKEKIQEKIQVLKKEVMEKKKASEKPIGDKDLRDVHKTLKRLQRKLSRMTALEKRAEARASSAPEEKTSDAAGAEPAEAGTEKAAG
;
A
#
# COMPACT_ATOMS: atom_id res chain seq x y z
N MET A 1 17.85 -39.25 20.65
CA MET A 1 17.25 -38.92 19.35
C MET A 1 16.83 -37.45 19.38
N ALA A 2 17.23 -36.68 18.37
CA ALA A 2 17.18 -35.22 18.39
C ALA A 2 15.80 -34.70 17.97
N GLU A 3 14.96 -34.29 18.92
CA GLU A 3 13.80 -33.45 18.63
C GLU A 3 14.23 -31.99 18.62
N LYS A 4 14.52 -31.51 17.40
CA LYS A 4 14.74 -30.09 17.12
C LYS A 4 13.44 -29.33 17.38
N LYS A 5 13.43 -28.57 18.48
CA LYS A 5 12.53 -27.42 18.70
C LYS A 5 12.47 -26.57 17.42
N GLN A 6 11.35 -26.60 16.69
CA GLN A 6 11.10 -25.62 15.65
C GLN A 6 10.71 -24.29 16.31
N LYS A 7 11.54 -23.31 15.99
CA LYS A 7 11.60 -21.94 16.49
C LYS A 7 10.35 -21.16 16.08
N GLY A 8 10.05 -20.12 16.87
CA GLY A 8 8.86 -19.27 16.77
C GLY A 8 8.45 -18.91 15.35
N GLY A 9 7.16 -19.09 15.07
CA GLY A 9 6.56 -18.70 13.80
C GLY A 9 6.77 -17.20 13.57
N LYS A 10 7.52 -16.85 12.52
CA LYS A 10 7.59 -15.47 12.03
C LYS A 10 6.17 -15.02 11.70
N VAL A 11 5.69 -13.99 12.39
CA VAL A 11 4.45 -13.30 12.03
C VAL A 11 4.73 -12.55 10.73
N VAL A 12 4.45 -13.21 9.60
CA VAL A 12 4.61 -12.61 8.27
C VAL A 12 3.53 -11.56 8.06
N SER A 13 3.94 -10.32 7.78
CA SER A 13 3.02 -9.22 7.55
C SER A 13 2.12 -9.50 6.34
N ILE A 14 0.91 -8.92 6.34
CA ILE A 14 -0.02 -9.07 5.20
C ILE A 14 0.62 -8.58 3.89
N LYS A 15 1.48 -7.55 3.97
CA LYS A 15 2.23 -7.00 2.84
C LYS A 15 3.19 -8.02 2.24
N GLU A 16 3.98 -8.69 3.07
CA GLU A 16 4.91 -9.75 2.64
C GLU A 16 4.15 -10.93 2.01
N LYS A 17 3.05 -11.39 2.62
CA LYS A 17 2.20 -12.45 2.03
C LYS A 17 1.69 -12.08 0.64
N ILE A 18 1.31 -10.82 0.43
CA ILE A 18 0.86 -10.33 -0.89
C ILE A 18 2.03 -10.29 -1.87
N GLN A 19 3.23 -9.86 -1.43
CA GLN A 19 4.43 -9.84 -2.27
C GLN A 19 4.85 -11.24 -2.71
N GLU A 20 4.90 -12.21 -1.79
CA GLU A 20 5.18 -13.61 -2.10
C GLU A 20 4.17 -14.16 -3.13
N LYS A 21 2.87 -13.93 -2.90
CA LYS A 21 1.83 -14.39 -3.83
C LYS A 21 1.93 -13.75 -5.21
N ILE A 22 2.33 -12.47 -5.30
CA ILE A 22 2.62 -11.80 -6.57
C ILE A 22 3.81 -12.47 -7.29
N GLN A 23 4.87 -12.83 -6.58
CA GLN A 23 6.02 -13.51 -7.18
C GLN A 23 5.64 -14.88 -7.72
N VAL A 24 4.87 -15.66 -6.96
CA VAL A 24 4.36 -16.97 -7.40
C VAL A 24 3.51 -16.82 -8.66
N LEU A 25 2.52 -15.92 -8.65
CA LEU A 25 1.65 -15.70 -9.81
C LEU A 25 2.40 -15.15 -11.04
N LYS A 26 3.47 -14.37 -10.86
CA LYS A 26 4.32 -13.94 -11.99
C LYS A 26 5.01 -15.13 -12.66
N LYS A 27 5.55 -16.06 -11.87
CA LYS A 27 6.15 -17.29 -12.39
C LYS A 27 5.11 -18.14 -13.10
N GLU A 28 3.94 -18.32 -12.49
CA GLU A 28 2.84 -19.09 -13.07
C GLU A 28 2.34 -18.48 -14.40
N VAL A 29 2.20 -17.15 -14.49
CA VAL A 29 1.86 -16.48 -15.76
C VAL A 29 2.92 -16.72 -16.82
N MET A 30 4.20 -16.69 -16.47
CA MET A 30 5.30 -16.94 -17.42
C MET A 30 5.30 -18.38 -17.90
N GLU A 31 5.11 -19.35 -16.99
CA GLU A 31 5.05 -20.76 -17.30
C GLU A 31 3.83 -21.09 -18.17
N LYS A 32 2.64 -20.60 -17.80
CA LYS A 32 1.42 -20.76 -18.60
C LYS A 32 1.54 -20.09 -19.97
N LYS A 33 2.17 -18.92 -20.07
CA LYS A 33 2.45 -18.28 -21.37
C LYS A 33 3.38 -19.11 -22.26
N LYS A 34 4.36 -19.83 -21.68
CA LYS A 34 5.27 -20.70 -22.42
C LYS A 34 4.61 -22.01 -22.82
N ALA A 35 3.75 -22.56 -21.97
CA ALA A 35 3.04 -23.81 -22.21
C ALA A 35 1.84 -23.64 -23.15
N SER A 36 1.23 -22.45 -23.19
CA SER A 36 0.06 -22.16 -24.01
C SER A 36 0.46 -21.77 -25.43
N GLU A 37 0.03 -22.55 -26.42
CA GLU A 37 0.22 -22.23 -27.85
C GLU A 37 -0.59 -20.99 -28.27
N LYS A 38 -1.70 -20.69 -27.57
CA LYS A 38 -2.58 -19.53 -27.81
C LYS A 38 -2.87 -18.76 -26.51
N PRO A 39 -1.90 -17.99 -25.99
CA PRO A 39 -2.01 -17.31 -24.70
C PRO A 39 -3.13 -16.24 -24.65
N ILE A 40 -3.58 -15.74 -25.80
CA ILE A 40 -4.67 -14.75 -25.87
C ILE A 40 -6.04 -15.43 -25.66
N GLY A 41 -6.19 -16.67 -26.13
CA GLY A 41 -7.42 -17.46 -26.00
C GLY A 41 -7.55 -18.18 -24.66
N ASP A 42 -6.43 -18.39 -23.97
CA ASP A 42 -6.37 -19.11 -22.70
C ASP A 42 -7.12 -18.34 -21.59
N LYS A 43 -8.22 -18.93 -21.11
CA LYS A 43 -9.05 -18.34 -20.05
C LYS A 43 -8.35 -18.41 -18.70
N ASP A 44 -7.63 -19.49 -18.42
CA ASP A 44 -6.92 -19.69 -17.15
C ASP A 44 -5.77 -18.71 -17.03
N LEU A 45 -5.02 -18.50 -18.11
CA LEU A 45 -3.97 -17.50 -18.14
C LEU A 45 -4.51 -16.08 -17.92
N ARG A 46 -5.68 -15.76 -18.49
CA ARG A 46 -6.36 -14.48 -18.27
C ARG A 46 -6.79 -14.32 -16.82
N ASP A 47 -7.31 -15.35 -16.18
CA ASP A 47 -7.79 -15.27 -14.79
C ASP A 47 -6.64 -15.20 -13.77
N VAL A 48 -5.54 -15.92 -14.02
CA VAL A 48 -4.28 -15.75 -13.25
C VAL A 48 -3.75 -14.31 -13.42
N HIS A 49 -3.75 -13.77 -14.64
CA HIS A 49 -3.29 -12.40 -14.90
C HIS A 49 -4.17 -11.35 -14.22
N LYS A 50 -5.50 -11.51 -14.20
CA LYS A 50 -6.43 -10.66 -13.45
C LYS A 50 -6.14 -10.69 -11.95
N THR A 51 -5.91 -11.89 -11.41
CA THR A 51 -5.58 -12.08 -9.99
C THR A 51 -4.28 -11.38 -9.62
N LEU A 52 -3.24 -11.53 -10.46
CA LEU A 52 -1.97 -10.83 -10.32
C LEU A 52 -2.16 -9.30 -10.31
N LYS A 53 -2.89 -8.76 -11.30
CA LYS A 53 -3.19 -7.31 -11.37
C LYS A 53 -3.95 -6.83 -10.14
N ARG A 54 -4.91 -7.60 -9.64
CA ARG A 54 -5.67 -7.26 -8.42
C ARG A 54 -4.77 -7.17 -7.19
N LEU A 55 -3.86 -8.13 -7.02
CA LEU A 55 -2.91 -8.12 -5.90
C LEU A 55 -1.90 -6.98 -6.02
N GLN A 56 -1.39 -6.68 -7.22
CA GLN A 56 -0.52 -5.52 -7.45
C GLN A 56 -1.20 -4.20 -7.07
N ARG A 57 -2.47 -4.02 -7.44
CA ARG A 57 -3.26 -2.85 -7.04
C ARG A 57 -3.44 -2.78 -5.52
N LYS A 58 -3.70 -3.92 -4.86
CA LYS A 58 -3.81 -3.98 -3.39
C LYS A 58 -2.50 -3.59 -2.71
N LEU A 59 -1.38 -4.13 -3.19
CA LEU A 59 -0.04 -3.78 -2.68
C LEU A 59 0.25 -2.30 -2.86
N SER A 60 -0.01 -1.75 -4.05
CA SER A 60 0.18 -0.32 -4.33
C SER A 60 -0.64 0.57 -3.40
N ARG A 61 -1.93 0.24 -3.17
CA ARG A 61 -2.79 0.95 -2.21
C ARG A 61 -2.23 0.90 -0.79
N MET A 62 -1.78 -0.27 -0.33
CA MET A 62 -1.16 -0.40 0.99
C MET A 62 0.11 0.46 1.10
N THR A 63 1.01 0.38 0.12
CA THR A 63 2.22 1.20 0.13
C THR A 63 1.94 2.70 0.06
N ALA A 64 0.88 3.12 -0.63
CA ALA A 64 0.49 4.52 -0.69
C ALA A 64 -0.09 5.00 0.65
N LEU A 65 -0.86 4.15 1.34
CA LEU A 65 -1.35 4.44 2.68
C LEU A 65 -0.20 4.51 3.69
N GLU A 66 0.76 3.59 3.63
CA GLU A 66 1.98 3.61 4.44
C GLU A 66 2.76 4.90 4.21
N LYS A 67 3.06 5.26 2.95
CA LYS A 67 3.75 6.53 2.64
C LYS A 67 2.99 7.76 3.12
N ARG A 68 1.66 7.76 3.04
CA ARG A 68 0.84 8.87 3.55
C ARG A 68 0.84 8.92 5.07
N ALA A 69 0.83 7.77 5.74
CA ALA A 69 0.94 7.69 7.18
C ALA A 69 2.34 8.13 7.65
N GLU A 70 3.40 7.69 6.98
CA GLU A 70 4.79 8.12 7.19
C GLU A 70 4.93 9.62 6.99
N ALA A 71 4.39 10.17 5.89
CA ALA A 71 4.43 11.61 5.62
C ALA A 71 3.68 12.42 6.70
N ARG A 72 2.52 11.95 7.16
CA ARG A 72 1.76 12.57 8.25
C ARG A 72 2.46 12.44 9.60
N ALA A 73 3.15 11.33 9.85
CA ALA A 73 3.94 11.13 11.06
C ALA A 73 5.19 12.01 11.07
N SER A 74 5.84 12.19 9.90
CA SER A 74 6.99 13.08 9.75
C SER A 74 6.59 14.56 9.68
N SER A 75 5.36 14.86 9.30
CA SER A 75 4.82 16.22 9.24
C SER A 75 3.90 16.56 10.42
N ALA A 76 3.89 15.72 11.46
CA ALA A 76 3.32 16.14 12.73
C ALA A 76 4.16 17.34 13.17
N PRO A 77 3.61 18.57 13.25
CA PRO A 77 4.32 19.62 13.94
C PRO A 77 4.51 19.08 15.36
N GLU A 78 5.75 19.03 15.83
CA GLU A 78 5.99 18.87 17.26
C GLU A 78 5.07 19.84 17.98
N GLU A 79 4.20 19.30 18.84
CA GLU A 79 3.42 20.05 19.80
C GLU A 79 4.37 20.96 20.58
N LYS A 80 4.53 22.20 20.11
CA LYS A 80 4.81 23.32 21.00
C LYS A 80 3.56 23.50 21.84
N THR A 81 3.51 22.77 22.93
CA THR A 81 2.76 23.17 24.12
C THR A 81 3.29 24.55 24.53
N SER A 82 2.55 25.58 24.17
CA SER A 82 2.61 26.88 24.80
C SER A 82 1.18 27.38 24.85
N ASP A 83 0.47 26.82 25.81
CA ASP A 83 -0.71 27.45 26.38
C ASP A 83 -0.27 28.81 26.93
N ALA A 84 -0.65 29.88 26.24
CA ALA A 84 -0.68 31.22 26.78
C ALA A 84 -1.83 31.95 26.09
N ALA A 85 -2.97 31.95 26.77
CA ALA A 85 -4.08 32.83 26.53
C ALA A 85 -3.63 34.29 26.31
N GLY A 86 -4.26 34.99 25.36
CA GLY A 86 -4.18 36.44 25.33
C GLY A 86 -4.52 37.08 23.98
N ALA A 87 -5.63 37.81 23.99
CA ALA A 87 -5.90 39.02 23.19
C ALA A 87 -6.48 38.88 21.76
N GLU A 88 -7.82 38.98 21.76
CA GLU A 88 -8.69 39.82 20.92
C GLU A 88 -8.91 39.56 19.41
N PRO A 89 -10.18 39.68 18.93
CA PRO A 89 -10.50 39.69 17.51
C PRO A 89 -10.39 41.11 16.96
N ALA A 90 -9.44 41.35 16.05
CA ALA A 90 -9.43 42.58 15.26
C ALA A 90 -10.16 42.37 13.94
N GLU A 91 -11.33 43.00 13.88
CA GLU A 91 -12.20 43.26 12.74
C GLU A 91 -11.49 43.82 11.47
N ALA A 92 -12.24 43.76 10.36
CA ALA A 92 -12.11 44.52 9.10
C ALA A 92 -11.10 44.00 8.05
N GLY A 93 -11.43 43.88 6.76
CA GLY A 93 -12.59 44.36 6.03
C GLY A 93 -12.74 43.64 4.69
N THR A 94 -13.99 43.44 4.29
CA THR A 94 -14.39 43.08 2.93
C THR A 94 -14.49 44.36 2.12
N GLU A 95 -13.57 44.58 1.19
CA GLU A 95 -13.78 45.60 0.16
C GLU A 95 -13.80 44.97 -1.24
N LYS A 96 -14.94 45.22 -1.86
CA LYS A 96 -15.41 44.83 -3.18
C LYS A 96 -14.75 45.75 -4.21
N ALA A 97 -14.03 45.21 -5.18
CA ALA A 97 -13.64 45.95 -6.37
C ALA A 97 -14.37 45.38 -7.59
N ALA A 98 -15.40 46.10 -8.02
CA ALA A 98 -15.94 46.05 -9.37
C ALA A 98 -15.16 47.05 -10.24
N GLY A 99 -14.86 46.66 -11.48
CA GLY A 99 -14.28 47.49 -12.52
C GLY A 99 -14.24 46.70 -13.81
#